data_AF-A0A9D6IAU0-F1
#
_entry.id   AF-A0A9D6IAU0-F1
#
_cell.length_a   1.000
_cell.length_b   1.000
_cell.length_c   1.000
_cell.angle_alpha   90.00
_cell.angle_beta   90.00
_cell.angle_gamma   90.00
#
_symmetry.space_group_name_H-M   'P 1'
#
loop_
_entity.id
_entity.type
_entity.pdbx_description
1 polymer ?
#
loop_
_entity_poly.entity_id
_entity_poly.type
_entity_poly.pdbx_seq_one_letter_code
_entity_poly.pdbx_strand_id
1 'polypeptide(L)'
;MEIYLFTRNIFAWSVTVAVLFPLTIPWAMLAYKIWHGNKEIEEEMGEELLSRSWRATLVLGVASPAFVFLDYLIVEQIGMPSGPTHVVFLLSFLAFAAWMMFFFFGMEDFFQGLMLSVIFLYLPTAVLFVLWLIIRWNPLFTFVLGWLSEPKV
;
A
#
# COMPACT_ATOMS: atom_id res chain seq x y z
N MET A 1 4.22 -20.08 12.36
CA MET A 1 4.27 -18.97 13.36
C MET A 1 3.31 -17.88 12.92
N GLU A 2 2.33 -17.51 13.75
CA GLU A 2 1.19 -16.64 13.37
C GLU A 2 1.62 -15.26 12.85
N ILE A 3 2.70 -14.70 13.39
CA ILE A 3 3.21 -13.38 12.98
C ILE A 3 3.55 -13.30 11.49
N TYR A 4 4.13 -14.35 10.90
CA TYR A 4 4.49 -14.37 9.48
C TYR A 4 3.27 -14.48 8.57
N LEU A 5 2.23 -15.20 9.01
CA LEU A 5 0.96 -15.26 8.30
C LEU A 5 0.27 -13.89 8.32
N PHE A 6 0.28 -13.21 9.47
CA PHE A 6 -0.24 -11.86 9.59
C PHE A 6 0.49 -10.88 8.67
N THR A 7 1.83 -10.87 8.69
CA THR A 7 2.66 -10.02 7.82
C THR A 7 2.38 -10.30 6.35
N ARG A 8 2.34 -11.57 5.93
CA ARG A 8 2.02 -11.95 4.54
C ARG A 8 0.68 -11.36 4.09
N ASN A 9 -0.36 -11.49 4.93
CA ASN A 9 -1.68 -10.94 4.62
C ASN A 9 -1.67 -9.40 4.54
N ILE A 10 -0.99 -8.72 5.47
CA ILE A 10 -0.85 -7.26 5.42
C ILE A 10 -0.13 -6.83 4.15
N PHE A 11 0.94 -7.53 3.77
CA PHE A 11 1.69 -7.22 2.57
C PHE A 11 0.82 -7.39 1.33
N ALA A 12 0.08 -8.50 1.23
CA ALA A 12 -0.87 -8.74 0.14
C ALA A 12 -1.92 -7.63 0.02
N TRP A 13 -2.51 -7.18 1.14
CA TRP A 13 -3.49 -6.09 1.14
C TRP A 13 -2.88 -4.75 0.72
N SER A 14 -1.70 -4.43 1.25
CA SER A 14 -0.99 -3.19 0.94
C SER A 14 -0.67 -3.09 -0.56
N VAL A 15 -0.19 -4.19 -1.14
CA VAL A 15 0.04 -4.30 -2.58
C VAL A 15 -1.27 -4.24 -3.37
N THR A 16 -2.31 -4.95 -2.93
CA THR A 16 -3.62 -4.97 -3.61
C THR A 16 -4.17 -3.57 -3.77
N VAL A 17 -4.14 -2.76 -2.70
CA VAL A 17 -4.59 -1.37 -2.75
C VAL A 17 -3.71 -0.55 -3.70
N ALA A 18 -2.39 -0.68 -3.62
CA ALA A 18 -1.48 0.07 -4.48
C ALA A 18 -1.70 -0.24 -5.98
N VAL A 19 -1.89 -1.52 -6.35
CA VAL A 19 -2.14 -1.94 -7.74
C VAL A 19 -3.44 -1.37 -8.30
N LEU A 20 -4.43 -1.08 -7.46
CA LEU A 20 -5.69 -0.42 -7.86
C LEU A 20 -5.53 1.09 -8.10
N PHE A 21 -4.36 1.55 -8.57
CA PHE A 21 -3.96 2.95 -8.60
C PHE A 21 -4.96 3.93 -9.26
N PRO A 22 -5.74 3.58 -10.32
CA PRO A 22 -6.74 4.50 -10.85
C PRO A 22 -7.93 4.67 -9.89
N LEU A 23 -8.25 3.64 -9.10
CA LEU A 23 -9.34 3.66 -8.14
C LEU A 23 -8.93 4.27 -6.80
N THR A 24 -7.62 4.31 -6.50
CA THR A 24 -7.10 4.81 -5.22
C THR A 24 -6.74 6.29 -5.22
N ILE A 25 -6.82 6.98 -6.36
CA ILE A 25 -6.62 8.44 -6.42
C ILE A 25 -7.54 9.20 -5.46
N PRO A 26 -8.87 8.96 -5.41
CA PRO A 26 -9.74 9.64 -4.45
C PRO A 26 -9.39 9.30 -2.99
N TRP A 27 -8.86 8.11 -2.74
CA TRP A 27 -8.42 7.70 -1.41
C TRP A 27 -7.14 8.41 -0.97
N ALA A 28 -6.23 8.73 -1.89
CA ALA A 28 -5.05 9.55 -1.58
C ALA A 28 -5.46 10.98 -1.24
N MET A 29 -6.42 11.56 -1.99
CA MET A 29 -6.98 12.87 -1.66
C MET A 29 -7.69 12.86 -0.30
N LEU A 30 -8.49 11.82 -0.03
CA LEU A 30 -9.18 11.66 1.26
C LEU A 30 -8.19 11.48 2.41
N ALA A 31 -7.15 10.69 2.21
CA ALA A 31 -6.10 10.48 3.21
C ALA A 31 -5.41 11.81 3.56
N TYR A 32 -5.12 12.64 2.54
CA TYR A 32 -4.55 13.97 2.74
C TYR A 32 -5.50 14.87 3.52
N LYS A 33 -6.80 14.86 3.19
CA LYS A 33 -7.82 15.63 3.94
C LYS A 33 -7.94 15.19 5.39
N ILE A 34 -7.95 13.88 5.66
CA ILE A 34 -7.98 13.33 7.02
C ILE A 34 -6.74 13.77 7.80
N TRP A 35 -5.57 13.71 7.18
CA TRP A 35 -4.32 14.11 7.80
C TRP A 35 -4.25 15.63 8.06
N HIS A 36 -4.70 16.45 7.11
CA HIS A 36 -4.66 17.91 7.19
C HIS A 36 -5.70 18.49 8.18
N GLY A 37 -6.79 17.76 8.43
CA GLY A 37 -7.83 18.12 9.39
C GLY A 37 -8.80 19.20 8.88
N ASN A 38 -9.42 19.94 9.80
CA ASN A 38 -10.50 20.90 9.52
C ASN A 38 -10.04 22.27 8.99
N LYS A 39 -8.80 22.40 8.50
CA LYS A 39 -8.35 23.67 7.89
C LYS A 39 -8.98 23.81 6.50
N GLU A 40 -9.42 25.01 6.16
CA GLU A 40 -9.94 25.30 4.82
C GLU A 40 -8.82 25.04 3.80
N ILE A 41 -9.08 24.09 2.91
CA ILE A 41 -8.23 23.83 1.76
C ILE A 41 -8.65 24.87 0.71
N GLU A 42 -7.75 25.79 0.37
CA GLU A 42 -8.01 26.79 -0.66
C GLU A 42 -8.47 26.13 -1.98
N GLU A 43 -9.44 26.70 -2.69
CA GLU A 43 -10.02 26.08 -3.91
C GLU A 43 -8.96 25.80 -4.99
N GLU A 44 -7.88 26.61 -5.08
CA GLU A 44 -6.75 26.39 -5.99
C GLU A 44 -5.97 25.09 -5.70
N MET A 45 -6.05 24.54 -4.48
CA MET A 45 -5.43 23.27 -4.15
C MET A 45 -6.14 22.06 -4.78
N GLY A 46 -7.33 22.20 -5.36
CA GLY A 46 -8.11 21.07 -5.89
C GLY A 46 -7.40 20.33 -7.03
N GLU A 47 -7.00 21.06 -8.07
CA GLU A 47 -6.30 20.48 -9.24
C GLU A 47 -4.89 20.02 -8.88
N GLU A 48 -4.19 20.79 -8.03
CA GLU A 48 -2.87 20.43 -7.57
C GLU A 48 -2.89 19.14 -6.74
N LEU A 49 -3.84 19.02 -5.81
CA LEU A 49 -4.02 17.83 -4.98
C LEU A 49 -4.34 16.59 -5.83
N LEU A 50 -5.15 16.75 -6.88
CA LEU A 50 -5.44 15.68 -7.83
C LEU A 50 -4.17 15.22 -8.55
N SER A 51 -3.36 16.16 -9.05
CA SER A 51 -2.09 15.88 -9.72
C SER A 51 -1.08 15.18 -8.79
N ARG A 52 -0.94 15.65 -7.55
CA ARG A 52 -0.08 15.03 -6.52
C ARG A 52 -0.56 13.61 -6.20
N SER A 53 -1.86 13.45 -6.00
CA SER A 53 -2.49 12.14 -5.73
C SER A 53 -2.28 11.17 -6.89
N TRP A 54 -2.51 11.60 -8.13
CA TRP A 54 -2.29 10.79 -9.32
C TRP A 54 -0.86 10.28 -9.41
N ARG A 55 0.15 11.15 -9.22
CA ARG A 55 1.56 10.77 -9.30
C ARG A 55 1.94 9.80 -8.18
N ALA A 56 1.51 10.07 -6.96
CA ALA A 56 1.77 9.21 -5.80
C ALA A 56 1.17 7.81 -6.00
N THR A 57 -0.11 7.71 -6.38
CA THR A 57 -0.75 6.40 -6.58
C THR A 57 -0.18 5.66 -7.78
N LEU A 58 0.12 6.36 -8.88
CA LEU A 58 0.74 5.75 -10.06
C LEU A 58 2.10 5.11 -9.72
N VAL A 59 2.98 5.85 -9.02
CA VAL A 59 4.30 5.32 -8.65
C VAL A 59 4.16 4.12 -7.73
N LEU A 60 3.24 4.16 -6.75
CA LEU A 60 3.00 3.02 -5.87
C LEU A 60 2.41 1.83 -6.60
N GLY A 61 1.47 2.05 -7.53
CA GLY A 61 0.87 0.98 -8.32
C GLY A 61 1.83 0.30 -9.28
N VAL A 62 2.82 1.03 -9.80
CA VAL A 62 3.89 0.46 -10.63
C VAL A 62 4.97 -0.21 -9.77
N ALA A 63 5.31 0.37 -8.61
CA ALA A 63 6.31 -0.21 -7.72
C ALA A 63 5.82 -1.50 -7.04
N SER A 64 4.53 -1.59 -6.68
CA SER A 64 4.05 -2.72 -5.89
C SER A 64 4.19 -4.10 -6.55
N PRO A 65 3.95 -4.29 -7.87
CA PRO A 65 4.28 -5.54 -8.55
C PRO A 65 5.78 -5.85 -8.52
N ALA A 66 6.65 -4.85 -8.58
CA ALA A 66 8.10 -5.06 -8.49
C ALA A 66 8.51 -5.59 -7.11
N PHE A 67 7.91 -5.08 -6.02
CA PHE A 67 8.14 -5.59 -4.67
C PHE A 67 7.70 -7.05 -4.53
N VAL A 68 6.52 -7.42 -5.05
CA VAL A 68 6.06 -8.82 -5.03
C VAL A 68 6.96 -9.72 -5.89
N PHE A 69 7.38 -9.25 -7.06
CA PHE A 69 8.26 -9.99 -7.94
C PHE A 69 9.63 -10.24 -7.30
N LEU A 70 10.21 -9.23 -6.64
CA LEU A 70 11.47 -9.38 -5.92
C LEU A 70 11.33 -10.33 -4.72
N ASP A 71 10.24 -10.24 -3.96
CA ASP A 71 9.93 -11.18 -2.87
C ASP A 71 9.89 -12.62 -3.40
N TYR A 72 9.14 -12.86 -4.48
CA TYR A 72 9.07 -14.16 -5.14
C TYR A 72 10.45 -14.68 -5.58
N LEU A 73 11.27 -13.84 -6.23
CA LEU A 73 12.61 -14.24 -6.67
C LEU A 73 13.49 -14.64 -5.47
N ILE A 74 13.45 -13.86 -4.39
CA ILE A 74 14.27 -14.13 -3.20
C ILE A 74 13.81 -15.41 -2.49
N VAL A 75 12.51 -15.66 -2.40
CA VAL A 75 11.98 -16.85 -1.74
C VAL A 75 12.15 -18.11 -2.60
N GLU A 76 11.71 -18.09 -3.85
CA GLU A 76 11.63 -19.30 -4.67
C GLU A 76 12.92 -19.60 -5.45
N GLN A 77 13.69 -18.59 -5.86
CA GLN A 77 14.92 -18.81 -6.63
C GLN A 77 16.16 -18.85 -5.76
N ILE A 78 16.24 -17.97 -4.74
CA ILE A 78 17.39 -17.91 -3.83
C ILE A 78 17.21 -18.87 -2.64
N GLY A 79 15.96 -19.26 -2.33
CA GLY A 79 15.67 -20.21 -1.24
C GLY A 79 15.72 -19.57 0.15
N MET A 80 15.56 -18.25 0.24
CA MET A 80 15.44 -17.58 1.53
C MET A 80 14.15 -17.96 2.26
N PRO A 81 14.13 -17.96 3.60
CA PRO A 81 12.92 -18.28 4.36
C PRO A 81 11.83 -17.23 4.10
N SER A 82 10.65 -17.67 3.67
CA SER A 82 9.55 -16.79 3.26
C SER A 82 9.07 -15.89 4.39
N GLY A 83 8.94 -16.41 5.62
CA GLY A 83 8.42 -15.65 6.76
C GLY A 83 9.17 -14.32 7.01
N PRO A 84 10.48 -14.36 7.31
CA PRO A 84 11.29 -13.15 7.48
C PRO A 84 11.37 -12.29 6.21
N THR A 85 11.44 -12.93 5.03
CA THR A 85 11.55 -12.21 3.75
C THR A 85 10.35 -11.31 3.52
N HIS A 86 9.13 -11.81 3.73
CA HIS A 86 7.90 -11.02 3.60
C HIS A 86 7.87 -9.84 4.58
N VAL A 87 8.43 -9.98 5.79
CA VAL A 87 8.53 -8.88 6.77
C VAL A 87 9.44 -7.78 6.22
N VAL A 88 10.60 -8.15 5.69
CA VAL A 88 11.54 -7.20 5.09
C VAL A 88 10.91 -6.47 3.91
N PHE A 89 10.23 -7.18 3.02
CA PHE A 89 9.56 -6.56 1.88
C PHE A 89 8.38 -5.69 2.28
N LEU A 90 7.58 -6.08 3.28
CA LEU A 90 6.52 -5.24 3.82
C LEU A 90 7.09 -3.93 4.38
N LEU A 91 8.12 -4.00 5.23
CA LEU A 91 8.74 -2.81 5.82
C LEU A 91 9.37 -1.91 4.75
N SER A 92 10.04 -2.51 3.76
CA SER A 92 10.64 -1.78 2.65
C SER A 92 9.58 -1.11 1.78
N PHE A 93 8.45 -1.78 1.53
CA PHE A 93 7.33 -1.23 0.80
C PHE A 93 6.67 -0.08 1.54
N LEU A 94 6.45 -0.20 2.85
CA LEU A 94 5.89 0.87 3.68
C LEU A 94 6.84 2.08 3.75
N ALA A 95 8.15 1.84 3.87
CA ALA A 95 9.14 2.92 3.84
C ALA A 95 9.17 3.64 2.49
N PHE A 96 9.10 2.89 1.39
CA PHE A 96 8.98 3.46 0.05
C PHE A 96 7.68 4.26 -0.12
N ALA A 97 6.56 3.73 0.36
CA ALA A 97 5.27 4.41 0.34
C ALA A 97 5.30 5.72 1.13
N ALA A 98 5.88 5.70 2.33
CA ALA A 98 6.07 6.88 3.16
C ALA A 98 6.91 7.94 2.45
N TRP A 99 8.00 7.53 1.80
CA TRP A 99 8.86 8.43 1.03
C TRP A 99 8.12 9.05 -0.16
N MET A 100 7.33 8.26 -0.90
CA MET A 100 6.53 8.78 -2.02
C MET A 100 5.46 9.76 -1.54
N MET A 101 4.77 9.46 -0.45
CA MET A 101 3.78 10.36 0.13
C MET A 101 4.42 11.66 0.64
N PHE A 102 5.54 11.54 1.35
CA PHE A 102 6.35 12.69 1.78
C PHE A 102 6.72 13.58 0.59
N PHE A 103 7.28 12.99 -0.47
CA PHE A 103 7.76 13.73 -1.63
C PHE A 103 6.62 14.39 -2.44
N PHE A 104 5.58 13.63 -2.79
CA PHE A 104 4.53 14.15 -3.68
C PHE A 104 3.55 15.09 -2.99
N PHE A 105 3.30 14.92 -1.68
CA PHE A 105 2.43 15.82 -0.93
C PHE A 105 3.18 16.99 -0.28
N GLY A 106 4.51 17.04 -0.40
CA GLY A 106 5.33 18.12 0.16
C GLY A 106 5.23 18.18 1.68
N MET A 107 5.25 17.03 2.33
CA MET A 107 5.17 16.94 3.80
C MET A 107 6.46 17.46 4.44
N GLU A 108 6.39 17.85 5.71
CA GLU A 108 7.55 18.43 6.41
C GLU A 108 8.56 17.37 6.83
N ASP A 109 8.10 16.15 7.11
CA ASP A 109 8.93 15.06 7.57
C ASP A 109 8.44 13.67 7.11
N PHE A 110 9.32 12.68 7.23
CA PHE A 110 9.05 11.30 6.81
C PHE A 110 7.92 10.64 7.61
N PHE A 111 7.74 10.96 8.89
CA PHE A 111 6.67 10.40 9.70
C PHE A 111 5.29 10.91 9.26
N GLN A 112 5.19 12.16 8.84
CA GLN A 112 3.98 12.68 8.19
C GLN A 112 3.66 11.90 6.91
N GLY A 113 4.68 11.65 6.08
CA GLY A 113 4.55 10.78 4.91
C GLY A 113 4.07 9.37 5.27
N LEU A 114 4.64 8.76 6.31
CA LEU A 114 4.27 7.43 6.80
C LEU A 114 2.82 7.40 7.31
N MET A 115 2.39 8.39 8.09
CA MET A 115 1.00 8.50 8.56
C MET A 115 0.04 8.58 7.37
N LEU A 116 0.36 9.42 6.38
CA LEU A 116 -0.44 9.53 5.17
C LEU A 116 -0.50 8.20 4.41
N SER A 117 0.62 7.48 4.26
CA SER A 117 0.66 6.16 3.63
C SER A 117 -0.18 5.13 4.36
N VAL A 118 -0.17 5.14 5.69
CA VAL A 118 -0.99 4.23 6.52
C VAL A 118 -2.48 4.50 6.28
N ILE A 119 -2.90 5.76 6.30
CA ILE A 119 -4.30 6.13 6.03
C ILE A 119 -4.67 5.71 4.60
N PHE A 120 -3.82 6.07 3.62
CA PHE A 120 -4.03 5.77 2.22
C PHE A 120 -4.14 4.26 1.92
N LEU A 121 -3.28 3.43 2.50
CA LEU A 121 -3.27 1.99 2.25
C LEU A 121 -4.38 1.28 3.02
N TYR A 122 -4.58 1.61 4.30
CA TYR A 122 -5.40 0.79 5.18
C TYR A 122 -6.85 1.23 5.31
N LEU A 123 -7.18 2.50 5.01
CA LEU A 123 -8.57 2.94 4.92
C LEU A 123 -9.34 2.22 3.80
N PRO A 124 -8.88 2.20 2.53
CA PRO A 124 -9.53 1.40 1.49
C PRO A 124 -9.41 -0.11 1.75
N THR A 125 -8.32 -0.58 2.38
CA THR A 125 -8.21 -1.99 2.79
C THR A 125 -9.36 -2.39 3.70
N ALA A 126 -9.72 -1.56 4.69
CA ALA A 126 -10.86 -1.86 5.58
C ALA A 126 -12.17 -2.02 4.81
N VAL A 127 -12.42 -1.15 3.82
CA VAL A 127 -13.61 -1.23 2.96
C VAL A 127 -13.57 -2.49 2.08
N LEU A 128 -12.44 -2.77 1.43
CA LEU A 128 -12.26 -3.97 0.60
C LEU A 128 -12.35 -5.25 1.43
N PHE A 129 -11.90 -5.24 2.68
CA PHE A 129 -12.01 -6.37 3.59
C PHE A 129 -13.47 -6.65 3.94
N VAL A 130 -14.26 -5.62 4.28
CA VAL A 130 -15.70 -5.78 4.52
C VAL A 130 -16.42 -6.30 3.28
N LEU A 131 -16.12 -5.76 2.10
CA LEU A 131 -16.67 -6.25 0.83
C LEU A 131 -16.29 -7.71 0.56
N TRP A 132 -15.04 -8.08 0.85
CA TRP A 132 -14.56 -9.45 0.73
C TRP A 132 -15.28 -10.39 1.70
N LEU A 133 -15.59 -9.98 2.93
CA LEU A 133 -16.36 -10.81 3.86
C LEU A 133 -17.78 -11.10 3.38
N ILE A 134 -18.43 -10.12 2.74
CA ILE A 134 -19.84 -10.22 2.31
C ILE A 134 -19.96 -11.00 1.00
N ILE A 135 -19.17 -10.64 -0.02
CA ILE A 135 -19.35 -11.12 -1.39
C ILE A 135 -18.26 -12.14 -1.79
N ARG A 136 -17.19 -12.29 -0.98
CA ARG A 136 -16.00 -13.11 -1.30
C ARG A 136 -15.31 -12.72 -2.61
N TRP A 137 -15.61 -11.53 -3.11
CA TRP A 137 -15.14 -11.04 -4.39
C TRP A 137 -13.93 -10.12 -4.19
N ASN A 138 -12.72 -10.70 -4.28
CA ASN A 138 -11.49 -9.95 -4.46
C ASN A 138 -10.45 -10.81 -5.21
N PRO A 139 -10.59 -10.94 -6.54
CA PRO A 139 -9.70 -11.78 -7.34
C PRO A 139 -8.27 -11.25 -7.33
N LEU A 140 -8.08 -9.93 -7.25
CA LEU A 140 -6.74 -9.33 -7.18
C LEU A 140 -6.03 -9.68 -5.88
N PHE A 141 -6.69 -9.54 -4.73
CA PHE A 141 -6.12 -9.97 -3.44
C PHE A 141 -5.81 -11.47 -3.45
N THR A 142 -6.72 -12.29 -3.96
CA THR A 142 -6.52 -13.74 -4.04
C THR A 142 -5.33 -14.09 -4.94
N PHE A 143 -5.18 -13.39 -6.06
CA PHE A 143 -4.05 -13.53 -6.97
C PHE A 143 -2.72 -13.14 -6.31
N VAL A 144 -2.66 -11.95 -5.68
CA VAL A 144 -1.47 -11.47 -4.96
C VAL A 144 -1.10 -12.41 -3.82
N LEU A 145 -2.09 -12.84 -3.03
CA LEU A 145 -1.88 -13.76 -1.92
C LEU A 145 -1.39 -15.14 -2.39
N GLY A 146 -1.87 -15.61 -3.55
CA GLY A 146 -1.41 -16.85 -4.17
C GLY A 146 0.02 -16.77 -4.71
N TRP A 147 0.46 -15.59 -5.13
CA TRP A 147 1.86 -15.34 -5.54
C TRP A 147 2.83 -15.29 -4.35
N LEU A 148 2.35 -14.87 -3.18
CA LEU A 148 3.13 -14.93 -1.96
C LEU A 148 3.12 -16.35 -1.41
N SER A 149 4.26 -17.04 -1.46
CA SER A 149 4.42 -18.39 -0.93
C SER A 149 4.05 -18.48 0.55
N GLU A 150 3.62 -19.67 0.99
CA GLU A 150 3.40 -19.88 2.42
C GLU A 150 4.71 -19.80 3.22
N PRO A 151 4.68 -19.29 4.47
CA PRO A 151 5.85 -19.27 5.33
C PRO A 151 6.36 -20.69 5.60
N LYS A 152 7.53 -21.05 5.07
CA LYS A 152 8.24 -22.29 5.38
C LYS A 152 9.08 -22.05 6.65
N VAL A 153 8.99 -22.95 7.62
CA VAL A 153 9.72 -22.89 8.90
C VAL A 153 11.19 -23.24 8.67
#